data_AF-A0A2S8PNJ9-F1
#
_entry.id   AF-A0A2S8PNJ9-F1
#
_cell.length_a   1.000
_cell.length_b   1.000
_cell.length_c   1.000
_cell.angle_alpha   90.00
_cell.angle_beta   90.00
_cell.angle_gamma   90.00
#
_symmetry.space_group_name_H-M   'P 1'
#
loop_
_entity.id
_entity.type
_entity.pdbx_description
1 polymer ?
#
loop_
_entity_poly.entity_id
_entity_poly.type
_entity_poly.pdbx_seq_one_letter_code
_entity_poly.pdbx_strand_id
1 'polypeptide(L)'
;MIQLVSCGHNFVHSDGIRIDRSSGAGNYAFVLFRSKAEVVIDGTAYTVDNNAYILMQPSTPYMYRDLEKPFVNDWFHCEGTELGAYLQQLQLPLDRPAEAATRRPCPGASWNFKT
;
A
#
# COMPACT_ATOMS: atom_id res chain seq x y z
N MET A 1 -14.45 8.14 -14.22
CA MET A 1 -14.98 7.28 -13.14
C MET A 1 -13.85 6.42 -12.62
N ILE A 2 -13.70 6.28 -11.30
CA ILE A 2 -12.72 5.37 -10.69
C ILE A 2 -13.44 4.06 -10.38
N GLN A 3 -12.85 2.93 -10.77
CA GLN A 3 -13.37 1.60 -10.53
C GLN A 3 -12.43 0.84 -9.60
N LEU A 4 -12.99 0.26 -8.54
CA LEU A 4 -12.29 -0.69 -7.68
C LEU A 4 -12.34 -2.08 -8.35
N VAL A 5 -11.18 -2.66 -8.60
CA VAL A 5 -11.04 -3.98 -9.23
C VAL A 5 -11.11 -5.08 -8.17
N SER A 6 -10.33 -4.94 -7.11
CA SER A 6 -10.28 -5.88 -5.99
C SER A 6 -9.63 -5.22 -4.77
N CYS A 7 -9.89 -5.76 -3.58
CA CYS A 7 -9.26 -5.27 -2.36
C CYS A 7 -9.18 -6.35 -1.28
N GLY A 8 -8.24 -6.16 -0.34
CA GLY A 8 -8.14 -6.92 0.89
C GLY A 8 -7.98 -5.96 2.07
N HIS A 9 -8.63 -6.28 3.19
CA HIS A 9 -8.52 -5.54 4.44
C HIS A 9 -7.89 -6.43 5.51
N ASN A 10 -6.87 -5.90 6.19
CA ASN A 10 -6.16 -6.57 7.28
C ASN A 10 -5.82 -8.04 6.94
N PHE A 11 -5.33 -8.24 5.73
CA PHE A 11 -5.09 -9.58 5.21
C PHE A 11 -3.81 -10.14 5.84
N VAL A 12 -3.92 -11.32 6.45
CA VAL A 12 -2.85 -11.93 7.24
C VAL A 12 -2.22 -13.07 6.46
N HIS A 13 -0.91 -12.96 6.22
CA HIS A 13 -0.08 -13.99 5.64
C HIS A 13 0.78 -14.64 6.74
N SER A 14 0.24 -15.69 7.36
CA SER A 14 0.91 -16.39 8.48
C SER A 14 2.28 -16.96 8.10
N ASP A 15 2.39 -17.49 6.87
CA ASP A 15 3.61 -18.13 6.37
C ASP A 15 4.53 -17.15 5.61
N GLY A 16 4.18 -15.86 5.56
CA GLY A 16 4.86 -14.85 4.75
C GLY A 16 4.33 -14.77 3.33
N ILE A 17 4.92 -13.88 2.53
CA ILE A 17 4.54 -13.63 1.14
C ILE A 17 5.72 -13.08 0.34
N ARG A 18 5.76 -13.41 -0.95
CA ARG A 18 6.50 -12.65 -1.95
C ARG A 18 5.59 -12.32 -3.10
N ILE A 19 5.36 -11.04 -3.35
CA ILE A 19 4.69 -10.54 -4.54
C ILE A 19 5.74 -10.01 -5.49
N ASP A 20 5.73 -10.50 -6.72
CA ASP A 20 6.64 -10.08 -7.78
C ASP A 20 5.81 -9.66 -9.00
N ARG A 21 5.92 -8.38 -9.36
CA ARG A 21 5.22 -7.73 -10.49
C ARG A 21 6.26 -7.07 -11.38
N SER A 22 7.10 -7.89 -12.00
CA SER A 22 8.21 -7.46 -12.86
C SER A 22 7.81 -6.56 -14.04
N SER A 23 6.54 -6.57 -14.46
CA SER A 23 6.00 -5.72 -15.52
C SER A 23 4.91 -4.74 -15.03
N GLY A 24 4.79 -4.57 -13.72
CA GLY A 24 3.65 -3.89 -13.10
C GLY A 24 2.40 -4.77 -12.96
N ALA A 25 1.35 -4.20 -12.35
CA ALA A 25 0.11 -4.93 -12.05
C ALA A 25 -0.94 -4.84 -13.18
N GLY A 26 -0.73 -4.00 -14.19
CA GLY A 26 -1.70 -3.72 -15.26
C GLY A 26 -2.80 -2.72 -14.86
N ASN A 27 -2.89 -2.36 -13.57
CA ASN A 27 -3.76 -1.33 -13.01
C ASN A 27 -3.04 -0.64 -11.83
N TYR A 28 -3.64 0.38 -11.23
CA TYR A 28 -3.05 1.01 -10.06
C TYR A 28 -3.15 0.08 -8.87
N ALA A 29 -2.03 -0.15 -8.18
CA ALA A 29 -1.97 -1.06 -7.04
C ALA A 29 -1.54 -0.31 -5.78
N PHE A 30 -2.42 -0.28 -4.78
CA PHE A 30 -2.14 0.25 -3.46
C PHE A 30 -1.85 -0.89 -2.49
N VAL A 31 -0.81 -0.74 -1.66
CA VAL A 31 -0.53 -1.63 -0.53
C VAL A 31 -0.13 -0.80 0.68
N LEU A 32 -0.89 -0.91 1.77
CA LEU A 32 -0.55 -0.40 3.10
C LEU A 32 0.06 -1.54 3.91
N PHE A 33 1.30 -1.39 4.31
CA PHE A 33 2.03 -2.36 5.12
C PHE A 33 1.68 -2.17 6.60
N ARG A 34 1.16 -3.21 7.24
CA ARG A 34 0.93 -3.27 8.70
C ARG A 34 2.03 -4.04 9.43
N SER A 35 3.00 -4.54 8.68
CA SER A 35 4.19 -5.27 9.14
C SER A 35 5.41 -4.77 8.39
N LYS A 36 6.60 -4.96 8.95
CA LYS A 36 7.86 -4.62 8.30
C LYS A 36 8.08 -5.44 7.02
N ALA A 37 8.51 -4.77 5.95
CA ALA A 37 8.64 -5.38 4.63
C ALA A 37 9.86 -4.88 3.86
N GLU A 38 10.35 -5.72 2.95
CA GLU A 38 11.26 -5.29 1.89
C GLU A 38 10.41 -4.97 0.68
N VAL A 39 10.67 -3.82 0.07
CA VAL A 39 10.01 -3.37 -1.15
C VAL A 39 11.09 -3.01 -2.17
N VAL A 40 10.97 -3.52 -3.39
CA VAL A 40 11.82 -3.12 -4.51
C VAL A 40 10.93 -2.47 -5.56
N ILE A 41 11.25 -1.24 -5.95
CA ILE A 41 10.53 -0.49 -6.99
C ILE A 41 11.54 -0.05 -8.03
N ASP A 42 11.31 -0.42 -9.28
CA ASP A 42 12.20 -0.09 -10.41
C ASP A 42 13.69 -0.36 -10.09
N GLY A 43 13.96 -1.53 -9.50
CA GLY A 43 15.31 -1.96 -9.10
C GLY A 43 15.86 -1.33 -7.80
N THR A 44 15.20 -0.33 -7.23
CA THR A 44 15.63 0.30 -5.97
C THR A 44 15.00 -0.40 -4.77
N ALA A 45 15.82 -0.84 -3.81
CA ALA A 45 15.37 -1.52 -2.61
C ALA A 45 15.11 -0.55 -1.44
N TYR A 46 14.02 -0.81 -0.72
CA TYR A 46 13.56 -0.07 0.44
C TYR A 46 13.22 -1.07 1.55
N THR A 47 13.48 -0.68 2.80
CA THR A 47 12.85 -1.29 3.97
C THR A 47 11.75 -0.35 4.43
N VAL A 48 10.53 -0.87 4.57
CA VAL A 48 9.38 -0.10 5.06
C VAL A 48 8.92 -0.68 6.39
N ASP A 49 8.60 0.20 7.34
CA ASP A 49 8.04 -0.18 8.63
C ASP A 49 6.50 -0.20 8.58
N ASN A 50 5.87 -0.55 9.70
CA ASN A 50 4.41 -0.50 9.84
C ASN A 50 3.91 0.93 9.56
N ASN A 51 2.77 1.02 8.89
CA ASN A 51 2.08 2.26 8.51
C ASN A 51 2.74 3.01 7.35
N ALA A 52 3.61 2.35 6.58
CA ALA A 52 4.02 2.79 5.27
C ALA A 52 3.11 2.21 4.16
N TYR A 53 3.01 2.87 3.03
CA TYR A 53 2.30 2.38 1.85
C TYR A 53 3.08 2.61 0.56
N ILE A 54 2.68 1.88 -0.48
CA ILE A 54 3.03 2.14 -1.86
C ILE A 54 1.76 2.29 -2.70
N LEU A 55 1.84 3.14 -3.72
CA LEU A 55 0.83 3.25 -4.78
C LEU A 55 1.54 3.19 -6.12
N MET A 56 1.38 2.06 -6.80
CA MET A 56 2.11 1.73 -8.02
C MET A 56 1.30 2.06 -9.27
N GLN A 57 1.93 2.68 -10.25
CA GLN A 57 1.36 2.85 -11.58
C GLN A 57 1.23 1.49 -12.31
N PRO A 58 0.32 1.37 -13.30
CA PRO A 58 0.05 0.11 -14.00
C PRO A 58 1.27 -0.63 -14.53
N SER A 59 2.27 0.10 -15.04
CA SER A 59 3.46 -0.45 -15.69
C SER A 59 4.72 -0.43 -14.83
N THR A 60 4.67 0.11 -13.62
CA THR A 60 5.87 0.25 -12.79
C THR A 60 6.24 -1.11 -12.19
N PRO A 61 7.46 -1.64 -12.44
CA PRO A 61 7.91 -2.89 -11.84
C PRO A 61 8.07 -2.77 -10.33
N TYR A 62 7.55 -3.74 -9.59
CA TYR A 62 7.76 -3.80 -8.14
C TYR A 62 7.70 -5.21 -7.59
N MET A 63 8.32 -5.38 -6.43
CA MET A 63 8.29 -6.60 -5.63
C MET A 63 8.19 -6.20 -4.16
N TYR A 64 7.46 -6.96 -3.36
CA TYR A 64 7.57 -6.86 -1.92
C TYR A 64 7.52 -8.23 -1.26
N ARG A 65 8.16 -8.34 -0.10
CA ARG A 65 8.12 -9.55 0.73
C ARG A 65 8.18 -9.21 2.21
N ASP A 66 7.78 -10.18 3.02
CA ASP A 66 7.87 -10.09 4.47
C ASP A 66 9.31 -10.00 4.96
N LEU A 67 9.55 -9.12 5.95
CA LEU A 67 10.75 -9.15 6.79
C LEU A 67 10.43 -9.65 8.21
N GLU A 68 9.15 -9.78 8.54
CA GLU A 68 8.65 -10.36 9.79
C GLU A 68 7.34 -11.11 9.54
N LYS A 69 7.03 -12.07 10.44
CA LYS A 69 5.80 -12.86 10.37
C LYS A 69 4.95 -12.67 11.65
N PRO A 70 3.62 -12.68 11.54
CA PRO A 70 2.86 -12.71 10.28
C PRO A 70 3.01 -11.40 9.51
N PHE A 71 2.98 -11.49 8.17
CA PHE A 71 2.92 -10.30 7.33
C PHE A 71 1.47 -9.88 7.16
N VAL A 72 1.18 -8.61 7.44
CA VAL A 72 -0.17 -8.07 7.39
C VAL A 72 -0.19 -6.84 6.48
N ASN A 73 -1.19 -6.76 5.60
CA ASN A 73 -1.40 -5.59 4.75
C ASN A 73 -2.89 -5.27 4.51
N ASP A 74 -3.16 -4.04 4.10
CA ASP A 74 -4.35 -3.70 3.32
C ASP A 74 -3.93 -3.42 1.89
N TRP A 75 -4.78 -3.74 0.92
CA TRP A 75 -4.45 -3.49 -0.47
C TRP A 75 -5.70 -3.28 -1.30
N PHE A 76 -5.55 -2.57 -2.41
CA PHE A 76 -6.56 -2.53 -3.46
C PHE A 76 -5.93 -2.33 -4.83
N HIS A 77 -6.64 -2.82 -5.85
CA HIS A 77 -6.39 -2.51 -7.24
C HIS A 77 -7.52 -1.63 -7.77
N CYS A 78 -7.18 -0.58 -8.51
CA CYS A 78 -8.16 0.30 -9.12
C CYS A 78 -7.73 0.80 -10.50
N GLU A 79 -8.69 1.28 -11.27
CA GLU A 79 -8.49 1.79 -12.63
C GLU A 79 -9.44 2.96 -12.94
N GLY A 80 -9.13 3.70 -14.00
CA GLY A 80 -9.96 4.79 -14.48
C GLY A 80 -9.21 5.68 -15.48
N THR A 81 -9.93 6.18 -16.49
CA THR A 81 -9.37 6.94 -17.63
C THR A 81 -8.52 8.14 -17.21
N GLU A 82 -8.91 8.85 -16.15
CA GLU A 82 -8.23 10.07 -15.66
C GLU A 82 -7.55 9.88 -14.29
N LEU A 83 -7.38 8.63 -13.85
CA LEU A 83 -6.90 8.34 -12.50
C LEU A 83 -5.48 8.89 -12.28
N GLY A 84 -4.59 8.77 -13.26
CA GLY A 84 -3.21 9.28 -13.16
C GLY A 84 -3.16 10.79 -12.93
N ALA A 85 -3.87 11.57 -13.77
CA ALA A 85 -3.97 13.01 -13.63
C ALA A 85 -4.58 13.42 -12.28
N TYR A 86 -5.61 12.70 -11.83
CA TYR A 86 -6.24 12.95 -10.54
C TYR A 86 -5.29 12.67 -9.35
N LEU A 87 -4.56 11.56 -9.36
CA LEU A 87 -3.57 11.24 -8.32
C LEU A 87 -2.43 12.27 -8.26
N GLN A 88 -1.99 12.76 -9.42
CA GLN A 88 -1.01 13.83 -9.51
C GLN A 88 -1.54 15.15 -8.93
N GLN A 89 -2.79 15.51 -9.24
CA GLN A 89 -3.44 16.69 -8.66
C GLN A 89 -3.53 16.60 -7.13
N LEU A 90 -3.81 15.41 -6.59
CA LEU A 90 -3.80 15.14 -5.15
C LEU A 90 -2.40 15.12 -4.53
N GLN A 91 -1.34 15.16 -5.34
CA GLN A 91 0.06 15.09 -4.92
C GLN A 91 0.35 13.83 -4.09
N LEU A 92 -0.34 12.73 -4.41
CA LEU A 92 -0.06 11.45 -3.77
C LEU A 92 1.28 10.90 -4.27
N PRO A 93 2.10 10.33 -3.38
CA PRO A 93 3.33 9.66 -3.76
C PRO A 93 3.02 8.41 -4.58
N LEU A 94 3.43 8.43 -5.85
CA LEU A 94 3.40 7.28 -6.75
C LEU A 94 4.80 6.67 -6.84
N ASP A 95 4.86 5.36 -7.03
CA ASP A 95 6.09 4.59 -7.32
C ASP A 95 7.23 4.81 -6.33
N ARG A 96 6.88 5.07 -5.07
CA ARG A 96 7.81 5.17 -3.95
C ARG A 96 7.09 4.87 -2.64
N PRO A 97 7.80 4.37 -1.61
CA PRO A 97 7.21 4.26 -0.28
C PRO A 97 6.87 5.62 0.29
N ALA A 98 5.79 5.67 1.08
CA ALA A 98 5.41 6.84 1.84
C ALA A 98 4.74 6.44 3.16
N GLU A 99 4.88 7.30 4.17
CA GLU A 99 4.17 7.13 5.43
C GLU A 99 2.67 7.43 5.25
N ALA A 100 1.82 6.52 5.72
CA ALA A 100 0.39 6.76 5.80
C ALA A 100 0.10 7.75 6.93
N ALA A 101 -0.88 8.63 6.71
CA ALA A 101 -1.31 9.56 7.75
C ALA A 101 -1.74 8.78 8.99
N THR A 102 -1.08 9.02 10.12
CA THR A 102 -1.55 8.50 11.39
C THR A 102 -2.90 9.11 11.71
N ARG A 103 -3.81 8.33 12.30
CA ARG A 103 -5.02 8.90 12.90
C ARG A 103 -4.57 9.95 13.91
N ARG A 104 -4.73 11.24 13.56
CA ARG A 104 -4.79 12.25 14.61
C ARG A 104 -6.02 11.90 15.45
N PRO A 105 -5.91 11.83 16.78
CA PRO A 105 -7.11 11.80 17.61
C PRO A 105 -7.99 12.97 17.17
N CYS A 106 -9.26 12.71 16.83
CA CYS A 106 -10.21 13.80 16.67
C CYS A 106 -10.17 14.61 17.99
N PRO A 107 -9.91 15.93 17.94
CA PRO A 107 -9.96 16.74 19.14
C PRO A 107 -11.35 16.59 19.78
N GLY A 108 -11.42 16.02 20.99
CA GLY A 108 -12.67 15.78 21.73
C GLY A 108 -13.24 14.35 21.67
N ALA A 109 -12.62 13.40 20.97
CA ALA A 109 -13.07 12.01 20.98
C ALA A 109 -12.42 11.22 22.13
N SER A 110 -12.98 11.28 23.33
CA SER A 110 -12.64 10.36 24.43
C SER A 110 -13.31 9.00 24.21
N TRP A 111 -12.56 8.02 23.69
CA TRP A 111 -13.04 6.64 23.64
C TRP A 111 -12.63 5.92 24.94
N ASN A 112 -13.55 5.84 25.88
CA ASN A 112 -13.43 4.98 27.05
C ASN A 112 -13.63 3.52 26.61
N PHE A 113 -12.56 2.85 26.19
CA PHE A 113 -12.56 1.39 26.14
C PHE A 113 -12.39 0.88 27.57
N LYS A 114 -13.51 0.49 28.20
CA LYS A 114 -13.46 -0.37 29.39
C LYS A 114 -13.00 -1.75 28.94
N THR A 115 -11.88 -2.19 29.50
CA THR A 115 -11.43 -3.60 29.50
C THR A 115 -12.36 -4.47 30.31
#